data_AF-B5H544-F1
#
_entry.id   AF-B5H544-F1
#
_cell.length_a   1.000
_cell.length_b   1.000
_cell.length_c   1.000
_cell.angle_alpha   90.00
_cell.angle_beta   90.00
_cell.angle_gamma   90.00
#
_symmetry.space_group_name_H-M   'P 1'
#
loop_
_entity.id
_entity.type
_entity.pdbx_description
1 polymer ?
#
loop_
_entity_poly.entity_id
_entity_poly.type
_entity_poly.pdbx_seq_one_letter_code
_entity_poly.pdbx_strand_id
1 'polypeptide(L)'
;MATTQIFFASSLYGAATLAAAIDSGSFTTADRRLLLVSNNAAIPETTPALDEMAGFERLRDRFDDVLSWNATIAPFHPGGWAPRGDDLPLWERYLRQLWDLGDDRIELAVESVQVNPALAVAQLFPDAALDVYADGLMSYGPTRNKIDPLVGERVRRLLHLDLVPGLRPLLLAEFGVEPQLVPTEAFVKVVGELSDAVPDACAGVQEGPALLLGQYLAALGILTPVEEEGLHVRMLAGAAALGHRRIVFKPHPTAPAAWTRTLERRAASLGVELTV
;
A
#
# COMPACT_ATOMS: atom_id res chain seq x y z
N MET A 1 -30.68 8.05 -7.32
CA MET A 1 -29.56 7.25 -7.86
C MET A 1 -28.73 6.86 -6.64
N ALA A 2 -28.58 5.56 -6.39
CA ALA A 2 -27.75 5.09 -5.28
C ALA A 2 -26.28 5.42 -5.56
N THR A 3 -25.47 5.48 -4.51
CA THR A 3 -24.04 5.76 -4.57
C THR A 3 -23.28 4.55 -4.10
N THR A 4 -22.41 4.02 -4.97
CA THR A 4 -21.45 2.98 -4.63
C THR A 4 -20.05 3.59 -4.52
N GLN A 5 -19.43 3.46 -3.35
CA GLN A 5 -18.03 3.81 -3.12
C GLN A 5 -17.15 2.60 -3.38
N ILE A 6 -16.14 2.73 -4.24
CA ILE A 6 -15.15 1.70 -4.53
C ILE A 6 -13.80 2.17 -4.01
N PHE A 7 -13.26 1.44 -3.05
CA PHE A 7 -11.98 1.69 -2.40
C PHE A 7 -10.95 0.75 -2.99
N PHE A 8 -9.93 1.27 -3.66
CA PHE A 8 -8.87 0.46 -4.25
C PHE A 8 -7.70 0.34 -3.26
N ALA A 9 -7.21 -0.88 -3.02
CA ALA A 9 -6.02 -1.13 -2.21
C ALA A 9 -5.17 -2.28 -2.78
N SER A 10 -3.85 -2.17 -2.66
CA SER A 10 -2.91 -3.23 -3.01
C SER A 10 -2.04 -3.71 -1.84
N SER A 11 -2.27 -3.17 -0.64
CA SER A 11 -1.58 -3.56 0.58
C SER A 11 -2.51 -3.48 1.81
N LEU A 12 -2.17 -4.23 2.87
CA LEU A 12 -2.84 -4.10 4.17
C LEU A 12 -2.68 -2.69 4.75
N TYR A 13 -1.56 -2.02 4.48
CA TYR A 13 -1.35 -0.63 4.91
C TYR A 13 -2.33 0.33 4.24
N GLY A 14 -2.56 0.18 2.93
CA GLY A 14 -3.56 0.96 2.20
C GLY A 14 -4.98 0.67 2.69
N ALA A 15 -5.33 -0.60 2.85
CA ALA A 15 -6.63 -1.00 3.40
C ALA A 15 -6.85 -0.48 4.84
N ALA A 16 -5.82 -0.50 5.70
CA ALA A 16 -5.88 0.08 7.04
C ALA A 16 -6.04 1.61 7.02
N THR A 17 -5.38 2.28 6.08
CA THR A 17 -5.51 3.75 5.88
C THR A 17 -6.93 4.11 5.48
N LEU A 18 -7.52 3.34 4.56
CA LEU A 18 -8.91 3.51 4.13
C LEU A 18 -9.90 3.22 5.27
N ALA A 19 -9.68 2.14 6.03
CA ALA A 19 -10.48 1.81 7.20
C ALA A 19 -10.47 2.95 8.24
N ALA A 20 -9.28 3.50 8.53
CA ALA A 20 -9.14 4.63 9.44
C ALA A 20 -9.87 5.88 8.93
N ALA A 21 -9.77 6.19 7.64
CA ALA A 21 -10.46 7.31 7.02
C ALA A 21 -11.99 7.13 7.00
N ILE A 22 -12.47 5.89 6.81
CA ILE A 22 -13.89 5.55 6.93
C ILE A 22 -14.37 5.76 8.37
N ASP A 23 -13.64 5.22 9.36
CA ASP A 23 -13.98 5.30 10.78
C ASP A 23 -13.96 6.73 11.32
N SER A 24 -13.10 7.59 10.77
CA SER A 24 -13.03 9.01 11.12
C SER A 24 -14.04 9.89 10.37
N GLY A 25 -14.90 9.30 9.53
CA GLY A 25 -15.91 10.04 8.77
C GLY A 25 -15.33 10.91 7.65
N SER A 26 -14.13 10.59 7.14
CA SER A 26 -13.54 11.31 6.01
C SER A 26 -14.32 11.08 4.72
N PHE A 27 -15.07 9.99 4.62
CA PHE A 27 -15.97 9.68 3.51
C PHE A 27 -17.42 9.89 3.90
N THR A 28 -18.22 10.42 2.97
CA THR A 28 -19.67 10.51 3.13
C THR A 28 -20.30 9.12 3.20
N THR A 29 -21.49 9.05 3.78
CA THR A 29 -22.33 7.84 3.73
C THR A 29 -22.68 7.49 2.29
N ALA A 30 -22.68 6.20 1.97
CA ALA A 30 -23.02 5.65 0.67
C ALA A 30 -23.97 4.46 0.85
N ASP A 31 -24.68 4.09 -0.22
CA ASP A 31 -25.60 2.94 -0.20
C ASP A 31 -24.84 1.61 -0.19
N ARG A 32 -23.63 1.60 -0.79
CA ARG A 32 -22.75 0.43 -0.87
C ARG A 32 -21.28 0.84 -0.84
N ARG A 33 -20.44 0.07 -0.17
CA ARG A 33 -18.98 0.21 -0.09
C ARG A 33 -18.31 -1.08 -0.55
N LEU A 34 -17.44 -0.97 -1.54
CA LEU A 34 -16.72 -2.07 -2.14
C LEU A 34 -15.22 -1.88 -1.94
N LEU A 35 -14.52 -2.94 -1.51
CA LEU A 35 -13.07 -2.94 -1.53
C LEU A 35 -12.58 -3.67 -2.79
N LEU A 36 -11.93 -2.95 -3.70
CA LEU A 36 -11.25 -3.51 -4.87
C LEU A 36 -9.79 -3.79 -4.51
N VAL A 37 -9.44 -5.07 -4.36
CA VAL A 37 -8.09 -5.51 -4.02
C VAL A 37 -7.26 -5.82 -5.27
N SER A 38 -5.97 -5.52 -5.23
CA SER A 38 -5.02 -5.90 -6.28
C SER A 38 -3.73 -6.44 -5.69
N ASN A 39 -3.32 -7.63 -6.09
CA ASN A 39 -1.99 -8.16 -5.79
C ASN A 39 -1.02 -7.76 -6.90
N ASN A 40 -0.12 -6.83 -6.57
CA ASN A 40 0.85 -6.25 -7.49
C ASN A 40 2.24 -6.91 -7.42
N ALA A 41 2.37 -8.06 -6.73
CA ALA A 41 3.62 -8.82 -6.70
C ALA A 41 4.03 -9.24 -8.12
N ALA A 42 5.34 -9.37 -8.39
CA ALA A 42 5.84 -9.72 -9.73
C ALA A 42 5.26 -11.04 -10.28
N ILE A 43 4.91 -11.97 -9.38
CA ILE A 43 4.17 -13.20 -9.68
C ILE A 43 3.03 -13.29 -8.64
N PRO A 44 1.86 -12.69 -8.92
CA PRO A 44 0.74 -12.65 -7.98
C PRO A 44 0.30 -14.04 -7.49
N GLU A 45 0.43 -15.06 -8.33
CA GLU A 45 0.02 -16.44 -8.02
C GLU A 45 0.87 -17.10 -6.92
N THR A 46 2.01 -16.52 -6.56
CA THR A 46 2.92 -17.05 -5.52
C THR A 46 2.81 -16.34 -4.18
N THR A 47 1.99 -15.30 -4.08
CA THR A 47 1.87 -14.45 -2.89
C THR A 47 0.39 -14.26 -2.58
N PRO A 48 -0.06 -14.40 -1.32
CA PRO A 48 -1.45 -14.13 -0.97
C PRO A 48 -1.83 -12.69 -1.31
N ALA A 49 -3.06 -12.48 -1.79
CA ALA A 49 -3.62 -11.14 -1.93
C ALA A 49 -3.92 -10.54 -0.55
N LEU A 50 -4.09 -9.22 -0.45
CA LEU A 50 -4.22 -8.53 0.84
C LEU A 50 -5.42 -9.02 1.66
N ASP A 51 -6.48 -9.46 0.99
CA ASP A 51 -7.71 -10.00 1.56
C ASP A 51 -7.58 -11.45 2.08
N GLU A 52 -6.46 -12.11 1.74
CA GLU A 52 -6.08 -13.43 2.23
C GLU A 52 -5.00 -13.36 3.32
N MET A 53 -4.49 -12.16 3.62
CA MET A 53 -3.47 -11.96 4.65
C MET A 53 -4.08 -11.99 6.05
N ALA A 54 -3.31 -12.49 7.03
CA ALA A 54 -3.74 -12.55 8.41
C ALA A 54 -4.09 -11.16 8.96
N GLY A 55 -5.23 -11.05 9.66
CA GLY A 55 -5.75 -9.80 10.23
C GLY A 55 -6.72 -9.07 9.31
N PHE A 56 -6.78 -9.39 8.01
CA PHE A 56 -7.67 -8.71 7.07
C PHE A 56 -9.15 -8.77 7.48
N GLU A 57 -9.58 -9.84 8.16
CA GLU A 57 -10.94 -9.97 8.66
C GLU A 57 -11.36 -8.81 9.57
N ARG A 58 -10.41 -8.15 10.25
CA ARG A 58 -10.67 -6.95 11.06
C ARG A 58 -10.98 -5.71 10.23
N LEU A 59 -10.59 -5.69 8.97
CA LEU A 59 -10.87 -4.60 8.02
C LEU A 59 -12.14 -4.87 7.22
N ARG A 60 -12.47 -6.14 6.98
CA ARG A 60 -13.54 -6.60 6.07
C ARG A 60 -14.92 -5.99 6.36
N ASP A 61 -15.27 -5.79 7.63
CA ASP A 61 -16.62 -5.37 8.05
C ASP A 61 -17.00 -3.94 7.64
N ARG A 62 -16.03 -3.13 7.16
CA ARG A 62 -16.27 -1.76 6.68
C ARG A 62 -16.78 -1.69 5.24
N PHE A 63 -16.79 -2.83 4.56
CA PHE A 63 -17.16 -2.98 3.16
C PHE A 63 -18.30 -3.98 3.05
N ASP A 64 -19.22 -3.76 2.12
CA ASP A 64 -20.28 -4.72 1.82
C ASP A 64 -19.70 -5.92 1.07
N ASP A 65 -18.74 -5.68 0.16
CA ASP A 65 -18.09 -6.73 -0.62
C ASP A 65 -16.61 -6.45 -0.93
N VAL A 66 -15.87 -7.50 -1.27
CA VAL A 66 -14.47 -7.47 -1.68
C VAL A 66 -14.34 -8.02 -3.09
N LEU A 67 -13.80 -7.22 -4.00
CA LEU A 67 -13.65 -7.52 -5.41
C LEU A 67 -12.17 -7.72 -5.75
N SER A 68 -11.86 -8.71 -6.59
CA SER A 68 -10.50 -8.95 -7.06
C SER A 68 -10.26 -8.28 -8.42
N TRP A 69 -9.33 -7.31 -8.45
CA TRP A 69 -8.88 -6.71 -9.70
C TRP A 69 -8.13 -7.75 -10.56
N ASN A 70 -7.24 -8.54 -9.96
CA ASN A 70 -6.49 -9.59 -10.66
C ASN A 70 -7.42 -10.59 -11.36
N ALA A 71 -8.51 -11.01 -10.73
CA ALA A 71 -9.50 -11.89 -11.36
C ALA A 71 -10.26 -11.19 -12.50
N THR A 72 -10.59 -9.90 -12.33
CA THR A 72 -11.32 -9.09 -13.31
C THR A 72 -10.56 -8.96 -14.63
N ILE A 73 -9.23 -8.81 -14.57
CA ILE A 73 -8.36 -8.62 -15.74
C ILE A 73 -7.58 -9.87 -16.14
N ALA A 74 -7.88 -11.04 -15.57
CA ALA A 74 -7.15 -12.27 -15.88
C ALA A 74 -7.16 -12.54 -17.40
N PRO A 75 -6.03 -12.98 -18.00
CA PRO A 75 -4.77 -13.41 -17.36
C PRO A 75 -3.70 -12.30 -17.28
N PHE A 76 -4.05 -11.02 -17.31
CA PHE A 76 -3.08 -9.93 -17.33
C PHE A 76 -2.52 -9.60 -15.94
N HIS A 77 -1.26 -9.14 -15.90
CA HIS A 77 -0.66 -8.60 -14.68
C HIS A 77 -1.17 -7.17 -14.41
N PRO A 78 -1.61 -6.82 -13.18
CA PRO A 78 -2.25 -5.54 -12.89
C PRO A 78 -1.36 -4.32 -13.15
N GLY A 79 -0.07 -4.41 -12.86
CA GLY A 79 0.88 -3.32 -13.16
C GLY A 79 1.17 -3.13 -14.67
N GLY A 80 0.90 -4.14 -15.50
CA GLY A 80 1.21 -4.13 -16.94
C GLY A 80 -0.01 -3.91 -17.84
N TRP A 81 -1.21 -3.92 -17.28
CA TRP A 81 -2.45 -3.83 -18.03
C TRP A 81 -3.08 -2.44 -17.95
N ALA A 82 -3.58 -1.95 -19.08
CA ALA A 82 -4.39 -0.74 -19.18
C ALA A 82 -5.44 -0.92 -20.28
N PRO A 83 -6.64 -0.30 -20.14
CA PRO A 83 -7.62 -0.29 -21.20
C PRO A 83 -7.13 0.55 -22.39
N ARG A 84 -7.59 0.20 -23.60
CA ARG A 84 -7.49 1.13 -24.74
C ARG A 84 -8.57 2.19 -24.58
N GLY A 85 -8.29 3.42 -25.01
CA GLY A 85 -9.24 4.54 -24.89
C GLY A 85 -10.60 4.23 -25.52
N ASP A 86 -10.61 3.65 -26.72
CA ASP A 86 -11.84 3.29 -27.44
C ASP A 86 -12.65 2.17 -26.74
N ASP A 87 -12.01 1.39 -25.87
CA ASP A 87 -12.64 0.28 -25.14
C ASP A 87 -13.21 0.72 -23.78
N LEU A 88 -12.97 1.97 -23.34
CA LEU A 88 -13.41 2.44 -22.00
C LEU A 88 -14.91 2.25 -21.76
N PRO A 89 -15.83 2.64 -22.66
CA PRO A 89 -17.27 2.45 -22.43
C PRO A 89 -17.69 0.98 -22.38
N LEU A 90 -16.98 0.12 -23.14
CA LEU A 90 -17.24 -1.32 -23.13
C LEU A 90 -16.80 -1.95 -21.81
N TRP A 91 -15.63 -1.55 -21.32
CA TRP A 91 -15.14 -1.98 -20.01
C TRP A 91 -16.00 -1.45 -18.87
N GLU A 92 -16.39 -0.17 -18.85
CA GLU A 92 -17.27 0.35 -17.81
C GLU A 92 -18.57 -0.47 -17.73
N ARG A 93 -19.21 -0.73 -18.88
CA ARG A 93 -20.41 -1.56 -18.93
C ARG A 93 -20.17 -2.99 -18.43
N TYR A 94 -19.03 -3.59 -18.80
CA TYR A 94 -18.65 -4.91 -18.32
C TYR A 94 -18.45 -4.93 -16.80
N LEU A 95 -17.76 -3.95 -16.24
CA LEU A 95 -17.53 -3.84 -14.79
C LEU A 95 -18.82 -3.58 -14.02
N ARG A 96 -19.70 -2.73 -14.55
CA ARG A 96 -21.04 -2.52 -13.97
C ARG A 96 -21.84 -3.81 -13.89
N GLN A 97 -21.76 -4.67 -14.90
CA GLN A 97 -22.40 -5.98 -14.87
C GLN A 97 -21.69 -6.96 -13.93
N LEU A 98 -20.36 -7.02 -13.99
CA LEU A 98 -19.54 -7.96 -13.21
C LEU A 98 -19.62 -7.70 -11.70
N TRP A 99 -19.67 -6.43 -11.30
CA TRP A 99 -19.68 -6.00 -9.89
C TRP A 99 -21.07 -5.61 -9.40
N ASP A 100 -22.10 -5.83 -10.22
CA ASP A 100 -23.51 -5.51 -9.93
C ASP A 100 -23.70 -4.04 -9.48
N LEU A 101 -23.17 -3.11 -10.27
CA LEU A 101 -23.22 -1.67 -9.96
C LEU A 101 -24.47 -0.98 -10.52
N GLY A 102 -25.17 -1.61 -11.46
CA GLY A 102 -26.31 -0.99 -12.17
C GLY A 102 -25.98 0.43 -12.68
N ASP A 103 -26.92 1.34 -12.44
CA ASP A 103 -26.81 2.77 -12.78
C ASP A 103 -26.31 3.63 -11.59
N ASP A 104 -25.62 3.03 -10.62
CA ASP A 104 -25.14 3.75 -9.44
C ASP A 104 -24.16 4.86 -9.80
N ARG A 105 -24.19 5.92 -8.98
CA ARG A 105 -23.14 6.92 -8.96
C ARG A 105 -21.90 6.31 -8.32
N ILE A 106 -20.78 6.34 -9.04
CA ILE A 106 -19.53 5.78 -8.55
C ILE A 106 -18.69 6.87 -7.90
N GLU A 107 -18.14 6.57 -6.73
CA GLU A 107 -17.06 7.33 -6.11
C GLU A 107 -15.87 6.40 -5.89
N LEU A 108 -14.67 6.87 -6.23
CA LEU A 108 -13.43 6.11 -6.13
C LEU A 108 -12.54 6.71 -5.05
N ALA A 109 -11.88 5.84 -4.28
CA ALA A 109 -10.74 6.21 -3.44
C ALA A 109 -9.57 5.29 -3.76
N VAL A 110 -8.48 5.82 -4.31
CA VAL A 110 -7.37 5.01 -4.83
C VAL A 110 -6.02 5.46 -4.29
N GLU A 111 -5.09 4.52 -4.12
CA GLU A 111 -3.66 4.81 -3.95
C GLU A 111 -2.95 4.88 -5.31
N SER A 112 -1.74 5.44 -5.37
CA SER A 112 -0.85 5.30 -6.54
C SER A 112 -1.47 5.64 -7.92
N VAL A 113 -2.35 6.64 -8.00
CA VAL A 113 -3.09 7.03 -9.22
C VAL A 113 -2.21 7.35 -10.44
N GLN A 114 -0.93 7.63 -10.23
CA GLN A 114 0.08 7.88 -11.26
C GLN A 114 0.56 6.62 -12.01
N VAL A 115 0.12 5.43 -11.61
CA VAL A 115 0.49 4.14 -12.21
C VAL A 115 -0.67 3.15 -12.23
N ASN A 116 -0.53 2.10 -13.02
CA ASN A 116 -1.46 0.97 -12.98
C ASN A 116 -1.24 0.14 -11.71
N PRO A 117 -2.31 -0.43 -11.16
CA PRO A 117 -3.67 -0.51 -11.73
C PRO A 117 -4.60 0.68 -11.40
N ALA A 118 -4.26 1.53 -10.44
CA ALA A 118 -5.15 2.61 -9.98
C ALA A 118 -5.51 3.61 -11.10
N LEU A 119 -4.54 3.95 -11.97
CA LEU A 119 -4.80 4.79 -13.14
C LEU A 119 -5.83 4.17 -14.09
N ALA A 120 -5.70 2.87 -14.39
CA ALA A 120 -6.65 2.15 -15.23
C ALA A 120 -8.05 2.17 -14.61
N VAL A 121 -8.18 1.90 -13.31
CA VAL A 121 -9.48 1.95 -12.60
C VAL A 121 -10.10 3.36 -12.69
N ALA A 122 -9.31 4.42 -12.50
CA ALA A 122 -9.79 5.80 -12.61
C ALA A 122 -10.26 6.16 -14.03
N GLN A 123 -9.61 5.63 -15.07
CA GLN A 123 -9.99 5.83 -16.47
C GLN A 123 -11.28 5.08 -16.84
N LEU A 124 -11.51 3.92 -16.23
CA LEU A 124 -12.65 3.05 -16.48
C LEU A 124 -13.98 3.59 -15.96
N PHE A 125 -13.94 4.54 -15.03
CA PHE A 125 -15.12 5.28 -14.57
C PHE A 125 -14.89 6.78 -14.76
N PRO A 126 -15.00 7.31 -15.98
CA PRO A 126 -14.65 8.71 -16.29
C PRO A 126 -15.50 9.73 -15.52
N ASP A 127 -16.74 9.37 -15.18
CA ASP A 127 -17.67 10.25 -14.44
C ASP A 127 -17.59 10.09 -12.92
N ALA A 128 -16.79 9.16 -12.40
CA ALA A 128 -16.69 8.94 -10.97
C ALA A 128 -15.96 10.08 -10.26
N ALA A 129 -16.46 10.47 -9.09
CA ALA A 129 -15.71 11.32 -8.18
C ALA A 129 -14.45 10.57 -7.71
N LEU A 130 -13.29 11.24 -7.65
CA LEU A 130 -12.01 10.59 -7.36
C LEU A 130 -11.33 11.24 -6.15
N ASP A 131 -11.13 10.46 -5.10
CA ASP A 131 -10.23 10.77 -4.01
C ASP A 131 -8.96 9.93 -4.15
N VAL A 132 -7.82 10.50 -3.80
CA VAL A 132 -6.54 9.77 -3.74
C VAL A 132 -6.10 9.70 -2.29
N TYR A 133 -5.47 8.60 -1.89
CA TYR A 133 -4.82 8.52 -0.59
C TYR A 133 -3.33 8.16 -0.72
N ALA A 134 -2.53 8.67 0.21
CA ALA A 134 -1.11 8.38 0.30
C ALA A 134 -0.89 6.96 0.84
N ASP A 135 -0.18 6.14 0.08
CA ASP A 135 0.19 4.75 0.40
C ASP A 135 1.61 4.62 0.95
N GLY A 136 2.33 5.73 1.07
CA GLY A 136 3.64 5.78 1.71
C GLY A 136 4.35 7.11 1.53
N LEU A 137 5.63 7.13 1.91
CA LEU A 137 6.47 8.34 1.90
C LEU A 137 6.66 8.95 0.51
N MET A 138 6.45 8.18 -0.56
CA MET A 138 6.58 8.69 -1.92
C MET A 138 5.55 9.77 -2.26
N SER A 139 4.37 9.75 -1.63
CA SER A 139 3.33 10.78 -1.81
C SER A 139 3.72 12.15 -1.26
N TYR A 140 4.80 12.22 -0.47
CA TYR A 140 5.33 13.50 0.03
C TYR A 140 6.29 14.18 -0.95
N GLY A 141 6.73 13.47 -1.99
CA GLY A 141 7.40 14.06 -3.13
C GLY A 141 6.40 14.59 -4.18
N PRO A 142 6.86 15.40 -5.15
CA PRO A 142 6.06 15.79 -6.30
C PRO A 142 5.59 14.57 -7.11
N THR A 143 4.52 14.73 -7.87
CA THR A 143 4.02 13.71 -8.80
C THR A 143 5.13 13.26 -9.76
N ARG A 144 5.43 11.96 -9.75
CA ARG A 144 6.61 11.40 -10.45
C ARG A 144 6.36 11.11 -11.92
N ASN A 145 5.14 10.70 -12.25
CA ASN A 145 4.74 10.36 -13.61
C ASN A 145 3.69 11.34 -14.08
N LYS A 146 3.74 11.71 -15.36
CA LYS A 146 2.71 12.57 -15.95
C LYS A 146 1.35 11.87 -15.88
N ILE A 147 0.37 12.56 -15.31
CA ILE A 147 -1.03 12.13 -15.29
C ILE A 147 -1.76 12.94 -16.36
N ASP A 148 -2.67 12.27 -17.08
CA ASP A 148 -3.56 12.96 -18.02
C ASP A 148 -4.46 13.94 -17.26
N PRO A 149 -4.62 15.20 -17.69
CA PRO A 149 -5.52 16.16 -17.04
C PRO A 149 -6.94 15.63 -16.83
N LEU A 150 -7.45 14.76 -17.72
CA LEU A 150 -8.76 14.11 -17.57
C LEU A 150 -8.87 13.24 -16.32
N VAL A 151 -7.75 12.80 -15.75
CA VAL A 151 -7.71 12.09 -14.45
C VAL A 151 -7.28 13.03 -13.33
N GLY A 152 -6.21 13.81 -13.54
CA GLY A 152 -5.64 14.67 -12.50
C GLY A 152 -6.61 15.73 -11.99
N GLU A 153 -7.33 16.41 -12.88
CA GLU A 153 -8.30 17.47 -12.53
C GLU A 153 -9.56 16.93 -11.84
N ARG A 154 -9.84 15.61 -11.95
CA ARG A 154 -10.96 14.96 -11.25
C ARG A 154 -10.66 14.68 -9.79
N VAL A 155 -9.39 14.70 -9.37
CA VAL A 155 -9.02 14.38 -7.99
C VAL A 155 -9.49 15.51 -7.08
N ARG A 156 -10.39 15.19 -6.15
CA ARG A 156 -10.99 16.19 -5.24
C ARG A 156 -10.05 16.56 -4.09
N ARG A 157 -9.31 15.57 -3.59
CA ARG A 157 -8.44 15.67 -2.39
C ARG A 157 -7.46 14.51 -2.31
N LEU A 158 -6.41 14.72 -1.53
CA LEU A 158 -5.41 13.72 -1.18
C LEU A 158 -5.49 13.40 0.32
N LEU A 159 -6.00 12.24 0.70
CA LEU A 159 -5.96 11.78 2.09
C LEU A 159 -4.55 11.31 2.47
N HIS A 160 -4.06 11.66 3.65
CA HIS A 160 -2.74 11.23 4.09
C HIS A 160 -2.66 11.06 5.61
N LEU A 161 -1.70 10.25 6.07
CA LEU A 161 -1.33 10.15 7.48
C LEU A 161 -0.29 11.24 7.83
N ASP A 162 -0.06 11.54 9.10
CA ASP A 162 1.02 12.44 9.53
C ASP A 162 2.31 11.64 9.82
N LEU A 163 2.88 10.99 8.79
CA LEU A 163 4.04 10.11 8.97
C LEU A 163 5.30 10.85 9.42
N VAL A 164 5.43 12.11 9.01
CA VAL A 164 6.52 13.01 9.42
C VAL A 164 5.86 14.31 9.87
N PRO A 165 5.89 14.64 11.18
CA PRO A 165 5.18 15.80 11.72
C PRO A 165 5.48 17.09 10.96
N GLY A 166 4.42 17.72 10.45
CA GLY A 166 4.49 19.00 9.74
C GLY A 166 4.91 18.92 8.27
N LEU A 167 5.21 17.72 7.75
CA LEU A 167 5.50 17.52 6.34
C LEU A 167 4.20 17.45 5.55
N ARG A 168 4.02 18.35 4.58
CA ARG A 168 2.87 18.34 3.68
C ARG A 168 3.15 17.51 2.43
N PRO A 169 2.20 16.65 2.00
CA PRO A 169 2.32 15.97 0.72
C PRO A 169 2.40 16.93 -0.47
N LEU A 170 3.16 16.54 -1.51
CA LEU A 170 3.29 17.29 -2.77
C LEU A 170 2.70 16.54 -3.98
N LEU A 171 2.26 15.29 -3.79
CA LEU A 171 1.58 14.51 -4.80
C LEU A 171 0.31 15.26 -5.27
N LEU A 172 0.17 15.42 -6.58
CA LEU A 172 -0.94 16.10 -7.28
C LEU A 172 -1.07 17.60 -6.99
N ALA A 173 -0.06 18.24 -6.40
CA ALA A 173 -0.07 19.68 -6.16
C ALA A 173 -0.22 20.50 -7.46
N GLU A 174 0.27 19.99 -8.59
CA GLU A 174 0.13 20.63 -9.90
C GLU A 174 -1.32 20.71 -10.41
N PHE A 175 -2.23 19.89 -9.85
CA PHE A 175 -3.67 19.92 -10.12
C PHE A 175 -4.44 20.69 -9.05
N GLY A 176 -3.76 21.31 -8.07
CA GLY A 176 -4.40 22.04 -6.97
C GLY A 176 -5.10 21.13 -5.95
N VAL A 177 -4.70 19.86 -5.87
CA VAL A 177 -5.30 18.89 -4.96
C VAL A 177 -4.87 19.18 -3.54
N GLU A 178 -5.85 19.44 -2.66
CA GLU A 178 -5.59 19.73 -1.25
C GLU A 178 -5.35 18.45 -0.44
N PRO A 179 -4.22 18.36 0.30
CA PRO A 179 -3.99 17.28 1.25
C PRO A 179 -4.92 17.40 2.48
N GLN A 180 -5.54 16.29 2.86
CA GLN A 180 -6.41 16.17 4.03
C GLN A 180 -5.89 15.08 4.96
N LEU A 181 -5.78 15.41 6.24
CA LEU A 181 -5.24 14.48 7.23
C LEU A 181 -6.27 13.41 7.62
N VAL A 182 -5.85 12.15 7.61
CA VAL A 182 -6.52 11.05 8.29
C VAL A 182 -6.03 11.04 9.75
N PRO A 183 -6.92 11.10 10.76
CA PRO A 183 -6.51 11.17 12.16
C PRO A 183 -5.58 10.01 12.56
N THR A 184 -4.41 10.35 13.10
CA THR A 184 -3.39 9.37 13.53
C THR A 184 -3.95 8.36 14.54
N GLU A 185 -4.80 8.82 15.46
CA GLU A 185 -5.45 7.97 16.47
C GLU A 185 -6.39 6.92 15.85
N ALA A 186 -7.12 7.27 14.78
CA ALA A 186 -7.96 6.33 14.05
C ALA A 186 -7.11 5.26 13.36
N PHE A 187 -6.00 5.68 12.74
CA PHE A 187 -5.08 4.74 12.11
C PHE A 187 -4.39 3.81 13.10
N VAL A 188 -3.89 4.34 14.22
CA VAL A 188 -3.27 3.54 15.29
C VAL A 188 -4.26 2.53 15.86
N LYS A 189 -5.54 2.90 16.03
CA LYS A 189 -6.58 1.98 16.46
C LYS A 189 -6.75 0.82 15.48
N VAL A 190 -6.86 1.10 14.17
CA VAL A 190 -6.99 0.05 13.13
C VAL A 190 -5.77 -0.86 13.10
N VAL A 191 -4.56 -0.32 13.22
CA VAL A 191 -3.33 -1.13 13.33
C VAL A 191 -3.33 -1.99 14.59
N GLY A 192 -3.86 -1.48 15.71
CA GLY A 192 -4.08 -2.25 16.92
C GLY A 192 -5.02 -3.43 16.70
N GLU A 193 -6.16 -3.22 16.05
CA GLU A 193 -7.11 -4.28 15.69
C GLU A 193 -6.46 -5.38 14.83
N LEU A 194 -5.65 -4.99 13.84
CA LEU A 194 -4.86 -5.91 13.01
C LEU A 194 -3.83 -6.70 13.84
N SER A 195 -3.14 -6.01 14.74
CA SER A 195 -2.13 -6.63 15.62
C SER A 195 -2.75 -7.64 16.58
N ASP A 196 -3.94 -7.38 17.11
CA ASP A 196 -4.66 -8.28 18.02
C ASP A 196 -5.17 -9.56 17.33
N ALA A 197 -5.27 -9.53 15.99
CA ALA A 197 -5.72 -10.67 15.19
C ALA A 197 -4.62 -11.68 14.87
N VAL A 198 -3.36 -11.28 14.99
CA VAL A 198 -2.21 -12.14 14.74
C VAL A 198 -1.61 -12.60 16.07
N PRO A 199 -1.11 -13.85 16.17
CA PRO A 199 -0.40 -14.27 17.36
C PRO A 199 0.76 -13.32 17.65
N ASP A 200 0.91 -12.92 18.91
CA ASP A 200 2.05 -12.13 19.34
C ASP A 200 3.34 -12.94 19.14
N ALA A 201 4.06 -12.62 18.06
CA ALA A 201 5.32 -13.25 17.72
C ALA A 201 6.42 -12.98 18.78
N CYS A 202 6.21 -12.00 19.66
CA CYS A 202 7.09 -11.64 20.76
C CYS A 202 6.63 -12.21 22.11
N ALA A 203 5.56 -13.01 22.16
CA ALA A 203 5.09 -13.61 23.40
C ALA A 203 6.19 -14.44 24.08
N GLY A 204 6.57 -14.06 25.31
CA GLY A 204 7.63 -14.71 26.08
C GLY A 204 9.05 -14.18 25.83
N VAL A 205 9.22 -13.16 24.99
CA VAL A 205 10.50 -12.48 24.78
C VAL A 205 10.72 -11.43 25.87
N GLN A 206 11.60 -11.72 26.85
CA GLN A 206 11.86 -10.83 28.00
C GLN A 206 12.66 -9.56 27.66
N GLU A 207 13.56 -9.64 26.67
CA GLU A 207 14.22 -8.50 26.03
C GLU A 207 14.07 -8.67 24.52
N GLY A 208 13.47 -7.69 23.85
CA GLY A 208 13.28 -7.73 22.40
C GLY A 208 14.61 -7.72 21.64
N PRO A 209 14.73 -8.45 20.52
CA PRO A 209 15.89 -8.32 19.65
C PRO A 209 15.97 -6.90 19.06
N ALA A 210 17.16 -6.49 18.64
CA ALA A 210 17.26 -5.30 17.78
C ALA A 210 16.70 -5.64 16.39
N LEU A 211 15.72 -4.87 15.92
CA LEU A 211 15.15 -5.03 14.59
C LEU A 211 15.89 -4.14 13.58
N LEU A 212 16.44 -4.76 12.54
CA LEU A 212 17.06 -4.08 11.41
C LEU A 212 16.14 -4.26 10.21
N LEU A 213 15.67 -3.14 9.67
CA LEU A 213 14.82 -3.11 8.48
C LEU A 213 15.69 -2.86 7.25
N GLY A 214 15.73 -3.84 6.35
CA GLY A 214 16.33 -3.70 5.04
C GLY A 214 15.40 -2.99 4.06
N GLN A 215 15.97 -2.22 3.15
CA GLN A 215 15.26 -1.57 2.05
C GLN A 215 15.72 -2.15 0.70
N TYR A 216 15.42 -1.44 -0.39
CA TYR A 216 15.73 -1.82 -1.78
C TYR A 216 16.37 -0.61 -2.51
N LEU A 217 17.25 0.10 -1.82
CA LEU A 217 17.89 1.34 -2.27
C LEU A 217 18.70 1.12 -3.55
N ALA A 218 19.32 -0.05 -3.71
CA ALA A 218 20.05 -0.37 -4.93
C ALA A 218 19.11 -0.59 -6.13
N ALA A 219 17.96 -1.22 -5.91
CA ALA A 219 16.94 -1.38 -6.96
C ALA A 219 16.32 -0.02 -7.36
N LEU A 220 16.32 0.96 -6.46
CA LEU A 220 15.93 2.34 -6.74
C LEU A 220 17.05 3.18 -7.39
N GLY A 221 18.25 2.62 -7.57
CA GLY A 221 19.41 3.34 -8.11
C GLY A 221 19.99 4.42 -7.18
N ILE A 222 19.64 4.39 -5.89
CA ILE A 222 20.13 5.33 -4.88
C ILE A 222 21.53 4.92 -4.40
N LEU A 223 21.75 3.62 -4.23
CA LEU A 223 23.03 3.01 -3.87
C LEU A 223 23.42 1.95 -4.91
N THR A 224 24.68 1.55 -4.92
CA THR A 224 25.08 0.29 -5.57
C THR A 224 24.72 -0.91 -4.68
N PRO A 225 24.56 -2.13 -5.23
CA PRO A 225 24.29 -3.32 -4.43
C PRO A 225 25.35 -3.57 -3.32
N VAL A 226 26.61 -3.21 -3.58
CA VAL A 226 27.72 -3.34 -2.62
C VAL A 226 27.60 -2.32 -1.48
N GLU A 227 27.18 -1.08 -1.79
CA GLU A 227 26.97 -0.05 -0.77
C GLU A 227 25.78 -0.38 0.14
N GLU A 228 24.70 -0.93 -0.41
CA GLU A 228 23.54 -1.38 0.36
C GLU A 228 23.88 -2.57 1.27
N GLU A 229 24.62 -3.57 0.76
CA GLU A 229 25.14 -4.66 1.61
C GLU A 229 26.05 -4.12 2.73
N GLY A 230 26.96 -3.19 2.40
CA GLY A 230 27.81 -2.53 3.37
C GLY A 230 27.04 -1.71 4.42
N LEU A 231 25.91 -1.10 4.04
CA LEU A 231 25.02 -0.40 4.96
C LEU A 231 24.41 -1.37 5.98
N HIS A 232 23.85 -2.49 5.53
CA HIS A 232 23.27 -3.49 6.44
C HIS A 232 24.32 -4.05 7.42
N VAL A 233 25.55 -4.31 6.94
CA VAL A 233 26.69 -4.73 7.79
C VAL A 233 27.03 -3.68 8.84
N ARG A 234 27.01 -2.39 8.51
CA ARG A 234 27.25 -1.30 9.47
C ARG A 234 26.12 -1.18 10.49
N MET A 235 24.86 -1.34 10.07
CA MET A 235 23.71 -1.35 10.98
C MET A 235 23.83 -2.49 12.01
N LEU A 236 24.18 -3.71 11.56
CA LEU A 236 24.42 -4.87 12.42
C LEU A 236 25.54 -4.60 13.44
N ALA A 237 26.67 -4.08 12.97
CA ALA A 237 27.79 -3.73 13.84
C ALA A 237 27.43 -2.64 14.86
N GLY A 238 26.62 -1.65 14.46
CA GLY A 238 26.11 -0.60 15.33
C GLY A 238 25.22 -1.15 16.44
N ALA A 239 24.26 -2.03 16.10
CA ALA A 239 23.40 -2.69 17.09
C ALA A 239 24.23 -3.53 18.08
N ALA A 240 25.22 -4.28 17.60
CA ALA A 240 26.12 -5.04 18.44
C ALA A 240 26.95 -4.14 19.38
N ALA A 241 27.43 -2.99 18.89
CA ALA A 241 28.19 -2.02 19.68
C ALA A 241 27.34 -1.35 20.78
N LEU A 242 26.02 -1.23 20.57
CA LEU A 242 25.06 -0.79 21.60
C LEU A 242 24.72 -1.88 22.61
N GLY A 243 25.29 -3.09 22.49
CA GLY A 243 25.13 -4.19 23.43
C GLY A 243 24.07 -5.22 23.04
N HIS A 244 23.37 -5.03 21.90
CA HIS A 244 22.37 -6.01 21.45
C HIS A 244 23.04 -7.31 20.98
N ARG A 245 22.57 -8.44 21.50
CA ARG A 245 23.11 -9.78 21.19
C ARG A 245 22.19 -10.63 20.32
N ARG A 246 20.90 -10.30 20.28
CA ARG A 246 19.90 -10.91 19.41
C ARG A 246 19.41 -9.85 18.44
N ILE A 247 19.53 -10.14 17.15
CA ILE A 247 19.24 -9.19 16.08
C ILE A 247 18.35 -9.88 15.06
N VAL A 248 17.25 -9.24 14.69
CA VAL A 248 16.36 -9.69 13.61
C VAL A 248 16.55 -8.74 12.44
N PHE A 249 16.96 -9.27 11.28
CA PHE A 249 17.04 -8.49 10.05
C PHE A 249 15.87 -8.85 9.16
N LYS A 250 14.92 -7.94 8.99
CA LYS A 250 13.81 -8.12 8.04
C LYS A 250 14.19 -7.47 6.71
N PRO A 251 14.49 -8.25 5.64
CA PRO A 251 14.78 -7.68 4.34
C PRO A 251 13.54 -7.03 3.72
N HIS A 252 13.75 -6.18 2.71
CA HIS A 252 12.64 -5.74 1.87
C HIS A 252 12.06 -6.94 1.10
N PRO A 253 10.74 -7.04 0.86
CA PRO A 253 10.16 -8.16 0.11
C PRO A 253 10.76 -8.38 -1.30
N THR A 254 11.31 -7.33 -1.89
CA THR A 254 11.94 -7.37 -3.22
C THR A 254 13.48 -7.44 -3.17
N ALA A 255 14.06 -7.57 -1.98
CA ALA A 255 15.51 -7.66 -1.79
C ALA A 255 16.06 -9.01 -2.30
N PRO A 256 17.23 -9.03 -2.97
CA PRO A 256 17.90 -10.28 -3.34
C PRO A 256 18.33 -11.11 -2.12
N ALA A 257 18.15 -12.43 -2.16
CA ALA A 257 18.57 -13.35 -1.11
C ALA A 257 20.09 -13.37 -0.84
N ALA A 258 20.91 -12.85 -1.76
CA ALA A 258 22.37 -12.84 -1.64
C ALA A 258 22.90 -12.03 -0.44
N TRP A 259 22.15 -11.03 0.02
CA TRP A 259 22.56 -10.15 1.14
C TRP A 259 22.64 -10.89 2.49
N THR A 260 21.87 -11.97 2.65
CA THR A 260 21.75 -12.72 3.91
C THR A 260 23.07 -13.36 4.34
N ARG A 261 23.86 -13.92 3.41
CA ARG A 261 25.11 -14.64 3.74
C ARG A 261 26.21 -13.73 4.30
N THR A 262 26.31 -12.49 3.83
CA THR A 262 27.33 -11.57 4.33
C THR A 262 26.98 -11.05 5.72
N LEU A 263 25.68 -10.78 5.97
CA LEU A 263 25.17 -10.44 7.29
C LEU A 263 25.40 -11.57 8.30
N GLU A 264 25.09 -12.82 7.94
CA GLU A 264 25.34 -14.00 8.79
C GLU A 264 26.80 -14.13 9.19
N ARG A 265 27.73 -14.01 8.22
CA ARG A 265 29.18 -14.06 8.50
C ARG A 265 29.61 -12.94 9.45
N ARG A 266 29.07 -11.73 9.25
CA ARG A 266 29.39 -10.60 10.14
C ARG A 266 28.83 -10.84 11.54
N ALA A 267 27.61 -11.32 11.66
CA ALA A 267 26.98 -11.64 12.94
C ALA A 267 27.81 -12.64 13.75
N ALA A 268 28.25 -13.73 13.09
CA ALA A 268 29.14 -14.71 13.70
C ALA A 268 30.46 -14.08 14.18
N SER A 269 31.08 -13.20 13.38
CA SER A 269 32.33 -12.52 13.77
C SER A 269 32.19 -11.59 14.98
N LEU A 270 30.97 -11.09 15.24
CA LEU A 270 30.65 -10.19 16.35
C LEU A 270 30.11 -10.95 17.59
N GLY A 271 29.90 -12.27 17.47
CA GLY A 271 29.27 -13.08 18.51
C GLY A 271 27.85 -12.62 18.82
N VAL A 272 27.06 -12.29 17.78
CA VAL A 272 25.64 -11.95 17.90
C VAL A 272 24.80 -12.98 17.13
N GLU A 273 23.64 -13.29 17.69
CA GLU A 273 22.64 -14.14 17.06
C GLU A 273 21.85 -13.30 16.05
N LEU A 274 21.79 -13.78 14.80
CA LEU A 274 21.05 -13.14 13.72
C LEU A 274 19.92 -14.06 13.25
N THR A 275 18.71 -13.53 13.22
CA THR A 275 17.55 -14.12 12.53
C THR A 275 17.22 -13.26 11.31
N VAL A 276 16.86 -13.87 10.18
CA VAL A 276 16.49 -13.18 8.94
C VAL A 276 15.10 -13.61 8.48
#